data_AF-A0A2J9H3Q0-F1
#
_entry.id   AF-A0A2J9H3Q0-F1
#
_cell.length_a   1.000
_cell.length_b   1.000
_cell.length_c   1.000
_cell.angle_alpha   90.00
_cell.angle_beta   90.00
_cell.angle_gamma   90.00
#
_symmetry.space_group_name_H-M   'P 1'
#
loop_
_entity.id
_entity.type
_entity.pdbx_description
1 polymer ?
#
loop_
_entity_poly.entity_id
_entity_poly.type
_entity_poly.pdbx_seq_one_letter_code
_entity_poly.pdbx_strand_id
1 'polypeptide(L)'
;MPTQTKQKITLWEFFQSLGKTFMLPVALLSFCGIMLGIGSSLSSRDVLTLLPVLDNTPLQLLFTWMSKIGSFGFSFLPVMFAVAIPLGMARDNKGVAAFAGFVGFTVFNLATNFYLTTKGILPSIDPLVLKANNIQTVLGIQSIDTGILGAIIVGIVVFLLHERFSTIRLPDALSFFGGTRFVPIITLLVLGLLGLLVPLIWPWFAMGINGLGRLIHSAGAFGPMIFGTGERLLLPFGLQHILVAIIRFTEAGGTMDVCGHSVSGALTIFQAQLSCPTTHGFSESATQFLSQGKMPAFLGGLPGAALAMYHCARPENRHKIKGLLISGVVACVVGGTTEPLEFLFLFVAPFLYLIHAILTGLGFTIMSVLGVTIGNTDGNIIDFVVFGVLHGLQTKWYMVPVVAAVWFVAYYAIFRFAITRFNIKTPGRDIDNSTTSEKSAKAASSSKSGYDTPGILVALGGADNIVSLDNCITRLRLSVKDMKLVDDATLKNLRAIGVVHVNEHNLQVVIGPQVQSVKDELDYLIAQPSV
;
A
#
# COMPACT_ATOMS: atom_id res chain seq x y z
N MET A 1 -7.68 -34.85 21.94
CA MET A 1 -6.97 -33.57 21.68
C MET A 1 -8.00 -32.47 21.72
N PRO A 2 -7.87 -31.45 22.58
CA PRO A 2 -8.81 -30.34 22.57
C PRO A 2 -8.66 -29.63 21.22
N THR A 3 -9.77 -29.50 20.50
CA THR A 3 -9.88 -28.68 19.32
C THR A 3 -9.50 -27.26 19.72
N GLN A 4 -8.29 -26.81 19.39
CA GLN A 4 -7.90 -25.41 19.50
C GLN A 4 -8.99 -24.61 18.77
N THR A 5 -9.80 -23.92 19.55
CA THR A 5 -10.91 -23.14 19.02
C THR A 5 -10.26 -21.99 18.28
N LYS A 6 -10.29 -22.02 16.94
CA LYS A 6 -9.75 -20.94 16.11
C LYS A 6 -10.34 -19.62 16.62
N GLN A 7 -9.50 -18.77 17.21
CA GLN A 7 -9.95 -17.46 17.71
C GLN A 7 -10.60 -16.69 16.57
N LYS A 8 -11.83 -16.22 16.82
CA LYS A 8 -12.59 -15.39 15.88
C LYS A 8 -11.84 -14.08 15.68
N ILE A 9 -11.49 -13.81 14.43
CA ILE A 9 -10.86 -12.54 14.03
C ILE A 9 -11.88 -11.42 14.31
N THR A 10 -11.46 -10.38 15.03
CA THR A 10 -12.32 -9.21 15.24
C THR A 10 -12.50 -8.44 13.92
N LEU A 11 -13.59 -7.68 13.78
CA LEU A 11 -13.82 -6.87 12.57
C LEU A 11 -12.63 -5.93 12.29
N TRP A 12 -12.02 -5.42 13.36
CA TRP A 12 -10.81 -4.59 13.30
C TRP A 12 -9.61 -5.33 12.71
N GLU A 13 -9.27 -6.48 13.29
CA GLU A 13 -8.16 -7.33 12.82
C GLU A 13 -8.37 -7.78 11.37
N PHE A 14 -9.61 -8.02 10.97
CA PHE A 14 -9.95 -8.36 9.58
C PHE A 14 -9.55 -7.25 8.61
N PHE A 15 -9.99 -6.01 8.83
CA PHE A 15 -9.65 -4.89 7.94
C PHE A 15 -8.15 -4.59 7.94
N GLN A 16 -7.49 -4.71 9.08
CA GLN A 16 -6.05 -4.53 9.19
C GLN A 16 -5.27 -5.62 8.44
N SER A 17 -5.69 -6.88 8.55
CA SER A 17 -5.11 -8.02 7.82
C SER A 17 -5.34 -7.88 6.32
N LEU A 18 -6.56 -7.52 5.90
CA LEU A 18 -6.92 -7.26 4.51
C LEU A 18 -6.04 -6.14 3.91
N GLY A 19 -5.92 -5.00 4.58
CA GLY A 19 -5.07 -3.89 4.12
C GLY A 19 -3.60 -4.29 3.95
N LYS A 20 -3.09 -5.17 4.82
CA LYS A 20 -1.72 -5.69 4.70
C LYS A 20 -1.53 -6.55 3.45
N THR A 21 -2.52 -7.36 3.08
CA THR A 21 -2.40 -8.23 1.90
C THR A 21 -2.20 -7.45 0.60
N PHE A 22 -2.58 -6.17 0.57
CA PHE A 22 -2.38 -5.29 -0.58
C PHE A 22 -0.92 -4.85 -0.73
N MET A 23 -0.09 -4.94 0.31
CA MET A 23 1.30 -4.49 0.27
C MET A 23 2.14 -5.28 -0.74
N LEU A 24 1.94 -6.60 -0.83
CA LEU A 24 2.73 -7.44 -1.73
C LEU A 24 2.48 -7.07 -3.22
N PRO A 25 1.22 -7.00 -3.71
CA PRO A 25 0.95 -6.46 -5.03
C PRO A 25 1.45 -5.03 -5.21
N VAL A 26 1.19 -4.12 -4.27
CA VAL A 26 1.52 -2.69 -4.42
C VAL A 26 3.03 -2.45 -4.49
N ALA A 27 3.84 -3.17 -3.71
CA ALA A 27 5.29 -3.07 -3.79
C ALA A 27 5.81 -3.48 -5.18
N LEU A 28 5.25 -4.56 -5.76
CA LEU A 28 5.59 -4.96 -7.13
C LEU A 28 5.11 -3.92 -8.15
N LEU A 29 3.93 -3.31 -7.95
CA LEU A 29 3.42 -2.25 -8.84
C LEU A 29 4.35 -1.04 -8.89
N SER A 30 4.92 -0.62 -7.76
CA SER A 30 5.85 0.51 -7.73
C SER A 30 7.08 0.22 -8.59
N PHE A 31 7.71 -0.95 -8.41
CA PHE A 31 8.85 -1.36 -9.23
C PHE A 31 8.49 -1.50 -10.72
N CYS A 32 7.36 -2.15 -11.02
CA CYS A 32 6.81 -2.25 -12.37
C CYS A 32 6.55 -0.87 -12.99
N GLY A 33 6.02 0.06 -12.21
CA GLY A 33 5.80 1.45 -12.58
C GLY A 33 7.10 2.14 -12.95
N ILE A 34 8.13 2.03 -12.12
CA ILE A 34 9.46 2.61 -12.40
C ILE A 34 10.05 2.02 -13.69
N MET A 35 10.01 0.70 -13.87
CA MET A 35 10.49 0.06 -15.10
C MET A 35 9.71 0.55 -16.34
N LEU A 36 8.39 0.65 -16.23
CA LEU A 36 7.52 1.17 -17.28
C LEU A 36 7.82 2.64 -17.57
N GLY A 37 7.95 3.47 -16.53
CA GLY A 37 8.25 4.89 -16.63
C GLY A 37 9.59 5.16 -17.29
N ILE A 38 10.66 4.51 -16.83
CA ILE A 38 11.99 4.67 -17.43
C ILE A 38 11.98 4.19 -18.89
N GLY A 39 11.43 3.00 -19.14
CA GLY A 39 11.37 2.44 -20.49
C GLY A 39 10.59 3.34 -21.46
N SER A 40 9.37 3.72 -21.10
CA SER A 40 8.52 4.57 -21.95
C SER A 40 9.13 5.95 -22.16
N SER A 41 9.64 6.59 -21.10
CA SER A 41 10.28 7.91 -21.21
C SER A 41 11.47 7.91 -22.14
N LEU A 42 12.43 6.99 -21.95
CA LEU A 42 13.68 6.96 -22.72
C LEU A 42 13.50 6.47 -24.17
N SER A 43 12.36 5.84 -24.45
CA SER A 43 11.92 5.50 -25.81
C SER A 43 11.01 6.54 -26.46
N SER A 44 10.62 7.58 -25.72
CA SER A 44 9.69 8.60 -26.22
C SER A 44 10.36 9.50 -27.25
N ARG A 45 9.58 9.95 -28.24
CA ARG A 45 10.07 10.87 -29.28
C ARG A 45 10.64 12.15 -28.67
N ASP A 46 9.98 12.70 -27.65
CA ASP A 46 10.40 13.94 -26.99
C ASP A 46 11.79 13.80 -26.37
N VAL A 47 12.07 12.71 -25.65
CA VAL A 47 13.40 12.47 -25.07
C VAL A 47 14.45 12.20 -26.15
N LEU A 48 14.10 11.45 -27.21
CA LEU A 48 15.01 11.18 -28.32
C LEU A 48 15.40 12.47 -29.06
N THR A 49 14.48 13.45 -29.17
CA THR A 49 14.82 14.76 -29.75
C THR A 49 15.81 15.55 -28.91
N LEU A 50 15.75 15.42 -27.57
CA LEU A 50 16.64 16.12 -26.63
C LEU A 50 17.98 15.41 -26.48
N LEU A 51 17.98 14.07 -26.52
CA LEU A 51 19.15 13.22 -26.32
C LEU A 51 19.28 12.20 -27.48
N PRO A 52 19.76 12.61 -28.66
CA PRO A 52 19.86 11.74 -29.84
C PRO A 52 20.74 10.50 -29.65
N VAL A 53 21.66 10.53 -28.68
CA VAL A 53 22.50 9.37 -28.31
C VAL A 53 21.66 8.16 -27.89
N LEU A 54 20.45 8.39 -27.37
CA LEU A 54 19.52 7.33 -26.98
C LEU A 54 18.83 6.67 -28.18
N ASP A 55 18.86 7.29 -29.37
CA ASP A 55 18.22 6.80 -30.59
C ASP A 55 19.09 5.76 -31.32
N ASN A 56 19.38 4.66 -30.63
CA ASN A 56 20.06 3.51 -31.22
C ASN A 56 19.31 2.21 -30.90
N THR A 57 19.35 1.26 -31.85
CA THR A 57 18.58 0.03 -31.79
C THR A 57 18.80 -0.77 -30.50
N PRO A 58 20.03 -0.99 -30.01
CA PRO A 58 20.25 -1.74 -28.77
C PRO A 58 19.59 -1.09 -27.54
N LEU A 59 19.69 0.23 -27.38
CA LEU A 59 19.08 0.94 -26.26
C LEU A 59 17.55 0.97 -26.37
N GLN A 60 17.01 1.18 -27.57
CA GLN A 60 15.56 1.19 -27.79
C GLN A 60 14.94 -0.19 -27.54
N LEU A 61 15.64 -1.28 -27.90
CA LEU A 61 15.22 -2.65 -27.54
C LEU A 61 15.22 -2.86 -26.02
N LEU A 62 16.22 -2.34 -25.30
CA LEU A 62 16.26 -2.41 -23.84
C LEU A 62 15.09 -1.63 -23.21
N PHE A 63 14.82 -0.41 -23.66
CA PHE A 63 13.77 0.45 -23.09
C PHE A 63 12.35 -0.07 -23.39
N THR A 64 12.13 -0.60 -24.60
CA THR A 64 10.85 -1.25 -24.95
C THR A 64 10.66 -2.57 -24.19
N TRP A 65 11.73 -3.35 -23.97
CA TRP A 65 11.71 -4.51 -23.07
C TRP A 65 11.37 -4.10 -21.63
N MET A 66 12.01 -3.06 -21.09
CA MET A 66 11.70 -2.53 -19.76
C MET A 66 10.24 -2.10 -19.64
N SER A 67 9.71 -1.42 -20.66
CA SER A 67 8.30 -1.02 -20.72
C SER A 67 7.37 -2.24 -20.71
N LYS A 68 7.68 -3.26 -21.51
CA LYS A 68 6.86 -4.47 -21.61
C LYS A 68 6.84 -5.24 -20.29
N ILE A 69 7.99 -5.45 -19.66
CA ILE A 69 8.08 -6.11 -18.35
C ILE A 69 7.44 -5.26 -17.25
N GLY A 70 7.65 -3.94 -17.28
CA GLY A 70 7.01 -3.00 -16.36
C GLY A 70 5.48 -3.03 -16.43
N SER A 71 4.90 -3.31 -17.60
CA SER A 71 3.44 -3.44 -17.76
C SER A 71 2.82 -4.66 -17.05
N PHE A 72 3.63 -5.63 -16.58
CA PHE A 72 3.16 -6.86 -15.94
C PHE A 72 2.28 -6.59 -14.73
N GLY A 73 2.77 -5.77 -13.79
CA GLY A 73 2.06 -5.51 -12.53
C GLY A 73 0.66 -4.96 -12.77
N PHE A 74 0.50 -4.15 -13.81
CA PHE A 74 -0.76 -3.50 -14.15
C PHE A 74 -1.70 -4.40 -14.94
N SER A 75 -1.17 -5.16 -15.90
CA SER A 75 -1.95 -6.09 -16.74
C SER A 75 -2.57 -7.24 -15.93
N PHE A 76 -1.89 -7.68 -14.87
CA PHE A 76 -2.31 -8.82 -14.04
C PHE A 76 -2.80 -8.41 -12.65
N LEU A 77 -3.11 -7.13 -12.48
CA LEU A 77 -3.40 -6.55 -11.18
C LEU A 77 -4.56 -7.23 -10.43
N PRO A 78 -5.74 -7.46 -11.03
CA PRO A 78 -6.82 -8.19 -10.35
C PRO A 78 -6.39 -9.60 -9.92
N VAL A 79 -5.66 -10.32 -10.77
CA VAL A 79 -5.21 -11.69 -10.48
C VAL A 79 -4.24 -11.71 -9.31
N MET A 80 -3.30 -10.76 -9.27
CA MET A 80 -2.36 -10.62 -8.16
C MET A 80 -3.09 -10.41 -6.83
N PHE A 81 -4.15 -9.59 -6.80
CA PHE A 81 -4.95 -9.39 -5.58
C PHE A 81 -5.77 -10.62 -5.20
N ALA A 82 -6.39 -11.30 -6.17
CA ALA A 82 -7.13 -12.54 -5.91
C ALA A 82 -6.25 -13.64 -5.29
N VAL A 83 -4.96 -13.65 -5.60
CA VAL A 83 -3.96 -14.57 -5.01
C VAL A 83 -3.40 -14.04 -3.68
N ALA A 84 -3.02 -12.76 -3.61
CA ALA A 84 -2.34 -12.17 -2.47
C ALA A 84 -3.21 -12.08 -1.22
N ILE A 85 -4.52 -11.85 -1.38
CA ILE A 85 -5.46 -11.73 -0.26
C ILE A 85 -5.57 -13.04 0.53
N PRO A 86 -5.94 -14.20 -0.06
CA PRO A 86 -5.99 -15.45 0.69
C PRO A 86 -4.60 -15.91 1.14
N LEU A 87 -3.53 -15.62 0.37
CA LEU A 87 -2.16 -15.87 0.78
C LEU A 87 -1.78 -15.13 2.08
N GLY A 88 -2.16 -13.85 2.17
CA GLY A 88 -1.80 -12.97 3.28
C GLY A 88 -2.69 -13.14 4.52
N MET A 89 -3.96 -13.49 4.33
CA MET A 89 -4.91 -13.67 5.44
C MET A 89 -4.91 -15.10 6.02
N ALA A 90 -4.55 -16.12 5.24
CA ALA A 90 -4.52 -17.50 5.73
C ALA A 90 -3.44 -17.68 6.81
N ARG A 91 -3.80 -18.35 7.91
CA ARG A 91 -2.88 -18.69 9.00
C ARG A 91 -1.94 -19.83 8.58
N ASP A 92 -2.53 -20.91 8.06
CA ASP A 92 -1.84 -22.13 7.63
C ASP A 92 -2.02 -22.39 6.15
N ASN A 93 -1.20 -23.29 5.57
CA ASN A 93 -1.32 -23.76 4.19
C ASN A 93 -1.49 -22.63 3.15
N LYS A 94 -0.78 -21.52 3.36
CA LYS A 94 -0.89 -20.28 2.59
C LYS A 94 -0.77 -20.50 1.08
N GLY A 95 0.07 -21.43 0.64
CA GLY A 95 0.21 -21.80 -0.77
C GLY A 95 -1.07 -22.39 -1.39
N VAL A 96 -1.82 -23.19 -0.64
CA VAL A 96 -3.12 -23.74 -1.09
C VAL A 96 -4.18 -22.63 -1.14
N ALA A 97 -4.19 -21.74 -0.16
CA ALA A 97 -5.09 -20.58 -0.15
C ALA A 97 -4.81 -19.66 -1.36
N ALA A 98 -3.54 -19.39 -1.66
CA ALA A 98 -3.12 -18.62 -2.82
C ALA A 98 -3.53 -19.27 -4.15
N PHE A 99 -3.29 -20.58 -4.28
CA PHE A 99 -3.71 -21.36 -5.45
C PHE A 99 -5.23 -21.34 -5.65
N ALA A 100 -5.99 -21.51 -4.56
CA ALA A 100 -7.45 -21.40 -4.59
C ALA A 100 -7.91 -20.00 -5.03
N GLY A 101 -7.17 -18.94 -4.69
CA GLY A 101 -7.44 -17.57 -5.14
C GLY A 101 -7.40 -17.44 -6.67
N PHE A 102 -6.35 -17.97 -7.30
CA PHE A 102 -6.22 -18.01 -8.76
C PHE A 102 -7.34 -18.83 -9.42
N VAL A 103 -7.60 -20.04 -8.90
CA VAL A 103 -8.68 -20.91 -9.41
C VAL A 103 -10.02 -20.20 -9.31
N GLY A 104 -10.30 -19.59 -8.15
CA GLY A 104 -11.52 -18.87 -7.87
C GLY A 104 -11.78 -17.72 -8.83
N PHE A 105 -10.76 -16.87 -9.06
CA PHE A 105 -10.88 -15.73 -9.97
C PHE A 105 -11.10 -16.16 -11.42
N THR A 106 -10.42 -17.23 -11.85
CA THR A 106 -10.58 -17.77 -13.20
C THR A 106 -12.00 -18.31 -13.41
N VAL A 107 -12.48 -19.14 -12.47
CA VAL A 107 -13.83 -19.74 -12.55
C VAL A 107 -14.93 -18.67 -12.45
N PHE A 108 -14.72 -17.64 -11.63
CA PHE A 108 -15.63 -16.49 -11.51
C PHE A 108 -15.82 -15.77 -12.86
N ASN A 109 -14.74 -15.55 -13.60
CA ASN A 109 -14.80 -14.94 -14.94
C ASN A 109 -15.40 -15.91 -15.99
N LEU A 110 -15.11 -17.20 -15.93
CA LEU A 110 -15.73 -18.21 -16.81
C LEU A 110 -17.24 -18.28 -16.61
N ALA A 111 -17.73 -18.25 -15.37
CA ALA A 111 -19.15 -18.25 -15.08
C ALA A 111 -19.85 -16.97 -15.59
N THR A 112 -19.21 -15.81 -15.42
CA THR A 112 -19.69 -14.54 -15.97
C THR A 112 -19.77 -14.60 -17.50
N ASN A 113 -18.72 -15.12 -18.16
CA ASN A 113 -18.69 -15.33 -19.61
C ASN A 113 -19.81 -16.28 -20.07
N PHE A 114 -20.03 -17.39 -19.37
CA PHE A 114 -21.11 -18.34 -19.67
C PHE A 114 -22.49 -17.66 -19.65
N TYR A 115 -22.76 -16.84 -18.63
CA TYR A 115 -24.01 -16.08 -18.56
C TYR A 115 -24.18 -15.14 -19.75
N LEU A 116 -23.15 -14.34 -20.06
CA LEU A 116 -23.18 -13.37 -21.17
C LEU A 116 -23.35 -14.05 -22.53
N THR A 117 -22.71 -15.21 -22.71
CA THR A 117 -22.83 -16.03 -23.92
C THR A 117 -24.24 -16.60 -24.06
N THR A 118 -24.81 -17.11 -22.97
CA THR A 118 -26.19 -17.63 -22.96
C THR A 118 -27.22 -16.52 -23.25
N LYS A 119 -26.91 -15.27 -22.89
CA LYS A 119 -27.73 -14.09 -23.21
C LYS A 119 -27.50 -13.53 -24.62
N GLY A 120 -26.60 -14.11 -25.40
CA GLY A 120 -26.28 -13.65 -26.77
C GLY A 120 -25.49 -12.35 -26.85
N ILE A 121 -24.88 -11.91 -25.74
CA ILE A 121 -24.02 -10.71 -25.70
C ILE A 121 -22.59 -11.05 -26.16
N LEU A 122 -22.14 -12.26 -25.84
CA LEU A 122 -20.83 -12.79 -26.23
C LEU A 122 -20.97 -14.00 -27.17
N PRO A 123 -19.97 -14.26 -28.03
CA PRO A 123 -18.77 -13.45 -28.26
C PRO A 123 -19.08 -12.16 -29.04
N SER A 124 -18.39 -11.07 -28.73
CA SER A 124 -18.49 -9.82 -29.48
C SER A 124 -17.13 -9.15 -29.63
N ILE A 125 -16.90 -8.54 -30.78
CA ILE A 125 -15.75 -7.66 -31.04
C ILE A 125 -16.19 -6.21 -31.27
N ASP A 126 -17.50 -5.93 -31.24
CA ASP A 126 -18.03 -4.59 -31.42
C ASP A 126 -17.70 -3.72 -30.19
N PRO A 127 -16.89 -2.66 -30.34
CA PRO A 127 -16.50 -1.78 -29.24
C PRO A 127 -17.70 -1.18 -28.50
N LEU A 128 -18.83 -0.94 -29.18
CA LEU A 128 -20.02 -0.38 -28.56
C LEU A 128 -20.69 -1.36 -27.59
N VAL A 129 -20.82 -2.63 -28.00
CA VAL A 129 -21.38 -3.69 -27.15
C VAL A 129 -20.47 -3.97 -25.96
N LEU A 130 -19.16 -4.02 -26.19
CA LEU A 130 -18.18 -4.25 -25.13
C LEU A 130 -18.20 -3.11 -24.10
N LYS A 131 -18.22 -1.85 -24.55
CA LYS A 131 -18.29 -0.68 -23.66
C LYS A 131 -19.61 -0.60 -22.89
N ALA A 132 -20.74 -0.83 -23.55
CA ALA A 132 -22.06 -0.75 -22.92
C ALA A 132 -22.27 -1.76 -21.78
N ASN A 133 -21.60 -2.91 -21.86
CA ASN A 133 -21.68 -3.98 -20.86
C ASN A 133 -20.45 -4.05 -19.95
N ASN A 134 -19.53 -3.08 -20.05
CA ASN A 134 -18.25 -3.05 -19.34
C ASN A 134 -17.48 -4.38 -19.47
N ILE A 135 -17.37 -4.91 -20.70
CA ILE A 135 -16.72 -6.18 -21.00
C ILE A 135 -15.25 -5.94 -21.38
N GLN A 136 -14.36 -6.71 -20.76
CA GLN A 136 -12.95 -6.80 -21.14
C GLN A 136 -12.48 -8.24 -21.22
N THR A 137 -11.30 -8.44 -21.82
CA THR A 137 -10.62 -9.73 -21.84
C THR A 137 -9.76 -9.89 -20.60
N VAL A 138 -10.24 -10.67 -19.63
CA VAL A 138 -9.55 -10.98 -18.37
C VAL A 138 -8.98 -12.38 -18.45
N LEU A 139 -7.64 -12.53 -18.41
CA LEU A 139 -6.97 -13.84 -18.57
C LEU A 139 -7.36 -14.59 -19.86
N GLY A 140 -7.64 -13.86 -20.94
CA GLY A 140 -8.11 -14.45 -22.21
C GLY A 140 -9.60 -14.77 -22.24
N ILE A 141 -10.36 -14.43 -21.20
CA ILE A 141 -11.80 -14.67 -21.09
C ILE A 141 -12.54 -13.33 -21.22
N GLN A 142 -13.45 -13.21 -22.19
CA GLN A 142 -14.33 -12.04 -22.26
C GLN A 142 -15.33 -12.07 -21.10
N SER A 143 -15.22 -11.11 -20.18
CA SER A 143 -16.00 -11.06 -18.94
C SER A 143 -16.29 -9.60 -18.58
N ILE A 144 -17.23 -9.37 -17.66
CA ILE A 144 -17.43 -8.03 -17.10
C ILE A 144 -16.15 -7.65 -16.34
N ASP A 145 -15.61 -6.47 -16.63
CA ASP A 145 -14.48 -5.92 -15.91
C ASP A 145 -14.90 -5.51 -14.51
N THR A 146 -14.70 -6.43 -13.57
CA THR A 146 -14.93 -6.20 -12.15
C THR A 146 -13.74 -5.52 -11.45
N GLY A 147 -12.66 -5.27 -12.20
CA GLY A 147 -11.44 -4.67 -11.71
C GLY A 147 -10.87 -5.35 -10.46
N ILE A 148 -10.20 -4.57 -9.63
CA ILE A 148 -9.63 -5.05 -8.36
C ILE A 148 -10.72 -5.38 -7.34
N LEU A 149 -11.87 -4.71 -7.39
CA LEU A 149 -12.96 -4.96 -6.44
C LEU A 149 -13.49 -6.39 -6.57
N GLY A 150 -13.69 -6.88 -7.80
CA GLY A 150 -14.04 -8.28 -8.04
C GLY A 150 -12.99 -9.25 -7.51
N ALA A 151 -11.70 -8.94 -7.72
CA ALA A 151 -10.61 -9.72 -7.18
C ALA A 151 -10.54 -9.73 -5.65
N ILE A 152 -10.85 -8.59 -5.00
CA ILE A 152 -10.92 -8.48 -3.53
C ILE A 152 -12.04 -9.36 -2.99
N ILE A 153 -13.24 -9.30 -3.60
CA ILE A 153 -14.38 -10.14 -3.22
C ILE A 153 -14.01 -11.62 -3.36
N VAL A 154 -13.43 -12.01 -4.49
CA VAL A 154 -12.94 -13.37 -4.73
C VAL A 154 -11.94 -13.79 -3.65
N GLY A 155 -10.93 -12.97 -3.38
CA GLY A 155 -9.90 -13.26 -2.39
C GLY A 155 -10.44 -13.42 -0.97
N ILE A 156 -11.40 -12.57 -0.57
CA ILE A 156 -12.10 -12.67 0.72
C ILE A 156 -12.93 -13.95 0.79
N VAL A 157 -13.71 -14.27 -0.24
CA VAL A 157 -14.51 -15.51 -0.28
C VAL A 157 -13.60 -16.73 -0.18
N VAL A 158 -12.50 -16.76 -0.93
CA VAL A 158 -11.50 -17.85 -0.87
C VAL A 158 -10.91 -17.98 0.53
N PHE A 159 -10.55 -16.87 1.18
CA PHE A 159 -10.05 -16.89 2.56
C PHE A 159 -11.09 -17.49 3.52
N LEU A 160 -12.35 -17.07 3.44
CA LEU A 160 -13.43 -17.59 4.29
C LEU A 160 -13.66 -19.09 4.07
N LEU A 161 -13.59 -19.54 2.81
CA LEU A 161 -13.67 -20.97 2.47
C LEU A 161 -12.47 -21.74 2.99
N HIS A 162 -11.25 -21.20 2.85
CA HIS A 162 -10.05 -21.81 3.39
C HIS A 162 -10.15 -21.94 4.91
N GLU A 163 -10.59 -20.91 5.62
CA GLU A 163 -10.62 -20.94 7.08
C GLU A 163 -11.65 -21.94 7.62
N ARG A 164 -12.78 -22.09 6.90
CA ARG A 164 -13.85 -23.03 7.24
C ARG A 164 -13.53 -24.49 6.85
N PHE A 165 -12.90 -24.71 5.70
CA PHE A 165 -12.83 -26.05 5.08
C PHE A 165 -11.43 -26.67 4.99
N SER A 166 -10.37 -25.94 5.34
CA SER A 166 -8.99 -26.47 5.30
C SER A 166 -8.75 -27.72 6.16
N THR A 167 -9.58 -27.96 7.17
CA THR A 167 -9.50 -29.12 8.07
C THR A 167 -10.71 -30.06 7.95
N ILE A 168 -11.50 -29.97 6.87
CA ILE A 168 -12.70 -30.81 6.71
C ILE A 168 -12.33 -32.28 6.59
N ARG A 169 -13.12 -33.16 7.22
CA ARG A 169 -13.02 -34.61 7.07
C ARG A 169 -14.22 -35.11 6.28
N LEU A 170 -13.96 -35.81 5.18
CA LEU A 170 -14.97 -36.43 4.34
C LEU A 170 -15.06 -37.93 4.63
N PRO A 171 -16.16 -38.61 4.26
CA PRO A 171 -16.26 -40.07 4.38
C PRO A 171 -15.12 -40.78 3.63
N ASP A 172 -14.78 -42.02 4.03
CA ASP A 172 -13.60 -42.74 3.52
C ASP A 172 -13.53 -42.80 1.99
N ALA A 173 -14.67 -43.00 1.32
CA ALA A 173 -14.78 -43.01 -0.14
C ALA A 173 -14.35 -41.70 -0.82
N LEU A 174 -14.46 -40.56 -0.13
CA LEU A 174 -14.11 -39.22 -0.61
C LEU A 174 -12.95 -38.60 0.18
N SER A 175 -12.28 -39.36 1.04
CA SER A 175 -11.21 -38.90 1.92
C SER A 175 -10.04 -38.26 1.17
N PHE A 176 -9.81 -38.67 -0.09
CA PHE A 176 -8.83 -38.06 -0.99
C PHE A 176 -9.02 -36.55 -1.18
N PHE A 177 -10.28 -36.09 -1.20
CA PHE A 177 -10.66 -34.69 -1.36
C PHE A 177 -10.73 -33.92 -0.03
N GLY A 178 -10.48 -34.58 1.11
CA GLY A 178 -10.53 -33.96 2.43
C GLY A 178 -9.39 -32.99 2.73
N GLY A 179 -9.54 -32.22 3.80
CA GLY A 179 -8.55 -31.26 4.28
C GLY A 179 -8.30 -30.11 3.30
N THR A 180 -7.04 -29.72 3.14
CA THR A 180 -6.64 -28.56 2.33
C THR A 180 -6.97 -28.71 0.84
N ARG A 181 -7.00 -29.94 0.33
CA ARG A 181 -7.38 -30.25 -1.07
C ARG A 181 -8.84 -29.92 -1.37
N PHE A 182 -9.70 -29.89 -0.34
CA PHE A 182 -11.09 -29.48 -0.51
C PHE A 182 -11.23 -28.00 -0.83
N VAL A 183 -10.27 -27.16 -0.41
CA VAL A 183 -10.38 -25.70 -0.51
C VAL A 183 -10.49 -25.23 -1.97
N PRO A 184 -9.62 -25.64 -2.91
CA PRO A 184 -9.82 -25.29 -4.32
C PRO A 184 -11.13 -25.82 -4.91
N ILE A 185 -11.60 -27.00 -4.47
CA ILE A 185 -12.81 -27.65 -4.97
C ILE A 185 -14.05 -26.84 -4.58
N ILE A 186 -14.21 -26.51 -3.30
CA ILE A 186 -15.34 -25.70 -2.84
C ILE A 186 -15.26 -24.28 -3.41
N THR A 187 -14.06 -23.75 -3.59
CA THR A 187 -13.84 -22.45 -4.22
C THR A 187 -14.37 -22.43 -5.66
N LEU A 188 -14.08 -23.46 -6.45
CA LEU A 188 -14.61 -23.61 -7.81
C LEU A 188 -16.14 -23.59 -7.82
N LEU A 189 -16.79 -24.34 -6.93
CA LEU A 189 -18.26 -24.40 -6.89
C LEU A 189 -18.87 -23.07 -6.46
N VAL A 190 -18.37 -22.48 -5.37
CA VAL A 190 -18.93 -21.25 -4.80
C VAL A 190 -18.71 -20.05 -5.72
N LEU A 191 -17.49 -19.88 -6.26
CA LEU A 191 -17.21 -18.76 -7.16
C LEU A 191 -17.74 -18.96 -8.57
N GLY A 192 -17.95 -20.22 -9.01
CA GLY A 192 -18.73 -20.52 -10.20
C GLY A 192 -20.17 -20.02 -10.07
N LEU A 193 -20.82 -20.28 -8.94
CA LEU A 193 -22.18 -19.76 -8.67
C LEU A 193 -22.20 -18.23 -8.50
N LEU A 194 -21.25 -17.66 -7.76
CA LEU A 194 -21.17 -16.21 -7.58
C LEU A 194 -20.90 -15.46 -8.90
N GLY A 195 -20.10 -16.04 -9.80
CA GLY A 195 -19.85 -15.46 -11.13
C GLY A 195 -21.12 -15.32 -11.98
N LEU A 196 -22.08 -16.24 -11.85
CA LEU A 196 -23.38 -16.14 -12.53
C LEU A 196 -24.21 -14.94 -12.06
N LEU A 197 -23.98 -14.45 -10.84
CA LEU A 197 -24.68 -13.31 -10.27
C LEU A 197 -24.05 -11.97 -10.66
N VAL A 198 -22.82 -11.95 -11.17
CA VAL A 198 -22.08 -10.72 -11.49
C VAL A 198 -22.83 -9.85 -12.49
N PRO A 199 -23.33 -10.36 -13.64
CA PRO A 199 -24.06 -9.51 -14.59
C PRO A 199 -25.33 -8.88 -14.03
N LEU A 200 -25.92 -9.46 -12.98
CA LEU A 200 -27.14 -8.97 -12.34
C LEU A 200 -26.83 -7.90 -11.28
N ILE A 201 -25.74 -8.09 -10.54
CA ILE A 201 -25.42 -7.29 -9.36
C ILE A 201 -24.45 -6.16 -9.69
N TRP A 202 -23.47 -6.41 -10.58
CA TRP A 202 -22.40 -5.46 -10.90
C TRP A 202 -22.88 -4.10 -11.42
N PRO A 203 -23.93 -3.99 -12.27
CA PRO A 203 -24.44 -2.68 -12.70
C PRO A 203 -24.79 -1.74 -11.54
N TRP A 204 -25.29 -2.27 -10.42
CA TRP A 204 -25.61 -1.49 -9.23
C TRP A 204 -24.34 -1.01 -8.50
N PHE A 205 -23.32 -1.88 -8.42
CA PHE A 205 -22.01 -1.50 -7.88
C PHE A 205 -21.35 -0.43 -8.74
N ALA A 206 -21.34 -0.60 -10.06
CA ALA A 206 -20.82 0.38 -10.99
C ALA A 206 -21.56 1.72 -10.85
N MET A 207 -22.89 1.72 -10.70
CA MET A 207 -23.65 2.94 -10.45
C MET A 207 -23.23 3.64 -9.15
N GLY A 208 -23.03 2.88 -8.06
CA GLY A 208 -22.56 3.41 -6.78
C GLY A 208 -21.15 4.01 -6.85
N ILE A 209 -20.22 3.30 -7.50
CA ILE A 209 -18.83 3.76 -7.70
C ILE A 209 -18.83 5.03 -8.56
N ASN A 210 -19.61 5.06 -9.65
CA ASN A 210 -19.78 6.25 -10.49
C ASN A 210 -20.43 7.42 -9.75
N GLY A 211 -21.33 7.15 -8.80
CA GLY A 211 -21.90 8.15 -7.91
C GLY A 211 -20.85 8.77 -6.98
N LEU A 212 -20.02 7.93 -6.37
CA LEU A 212 -18.91 8.38 -5.53
C LEU A 212 -17.87 9.18 -6.34
N GLY A 213 -17.50 8.70 -7.52
CA GLY A 213 -16.63 9.43 -8.44
C GLY A 213 -17.20 10.80 -8.80
N ARG A 214 -18.49 10.87 -9.14
CA ARG A 214 -19.19 12.14 -9.41
C ARG A 214 -19.19 13.09 -8.21
N LEU A 215 -19.34 12.59 -6.98
CA LEU A 215 -19.26 13.42 -5.76
C LEU A 215 -17.86 13.98 -5.53
N ILE A 216 -16.81 13.18 -5.78
CA ILE A 216 -15.42 13.65 -5.64
C ILE A 216 -15.10 14.66 -6.75
N HIS A 217 -15.56 14.43 -7.97
CA HIS A 217 -15.40 15.36 -9.08
C HIS A 217 -16.22 16.65 -8.92
N SER A 218 -17.41 16.59 -8.32
CA SER A 218 -18.25 17.79 -8.10
C SER A 218 -17.67 18.73 -7.04
N ALA A 219 -16.75 18.26 -6.19
CA ALA A 219 -16.00 19.10 -5.26
C ALA A 219 -14.98 20.03 -5.97
N GLY A 220 -14.80 19.91 -7.29
CA GLY A 220 -13.91 20.75 -8.08
C GLY A 220 -12.46 20.68 -7.57
N ALA A 221 -11.84 21.85 -7.40
CA ALA A 221 -10.47 21.96 -6.89
C ALA A 221 -10.24 21.32 -5.51
N PHE A 222 -11.29 21.09 -4.71
CA PHE A 222 -11.18 20.46 -3.39
C PHE A 222 -11.28 18.93 -3.41
N GLY A 223 -11.68 18.31 -4.53
CA GLY A 223 -11.72 16.85 -4.66
C GLY A 223 -10.39 16.18 -4.30
N PRO A 224 -9.25 16.63 -4.88
CA PRO A 224 -7.93 16.15 -4.52
C PRO A 224 -7.56 16.34 -3.04
N MET A 225 -8.02 17.42 -2.41
CA MET A 225 -7.79 17.66 -0.97
C MET A 225 -8.52 16.67 -0.08
N ILE A 226 -9.80 16.40 -0.36
CA ILE A 226 -10.58 15.41 0.40
C ILE A 226 -9.89 14.04 0.31
N PHE A 227 -9.43 13.66 -0.89
CA PHE A 227 -8.68 12.44 -1.09
C PHE A 227 -7.36 12.41 -0.28
N GLY A 228 -6.50 13.42 -0.45
CA GLY A 228 -5.19 13.47 0.20
C GLY A 228 -5.28 13.54 1.73
N THR A 229 -6.24 14.30 2.26
CA THR A 229 -6.51 14.34 3.71
C THR A 229 -7.06 13.01 4.20
N GLY A 230 -8.01 12.40 3.50
CA GLY A 230 -8.55 11.08 3.83
C GLY A 230 -7.47 10.00 3.83
N GLU A 231 -6.57 10.01 2.85
CA GLU A 231 -5.44 9.08 2.78
C GLU A 231 -4.57 9.16 4.04
N ARG A 232 -4.23 10.38 4.48
CA ARG A 232 -3.44 10.57 5.72
C ARG A 232 -4.23 10.16 6.95
N LEU A 233 -5.50 10.57 7.10
CA LEU A 233 -6.29 10.20 8.28
C LEU A 233 -6.50 8.69 8.45
N LEU A 234 -6.52 7.94 7.35
CA LEU A 234 -6.66 6.48 7.36
C LEU A 234 -5.32 5.74 7.58
N LEU A 235 -4.19 6.44 7.47
CA LEU A 235 -2.85 5.87 7.58
C LEU A 235 -2.53 5.20 8.93
N PRO A 236 -2.89 5.78 10.09
CA PRO A 236 -2.68 5.16 11.40
C PRO A 236 -3.32 3.77 11.51
N PHE A 237 -4.43 3.59 10.80
CA PHE A 237 -5.27 2.40 10.81
C PHE A 237 -4.91 1.38 9.73
N GLY A 238 -4.01 1.72 8.79
CA GLY A 238 -3.69 0.87 7.65
C GLY A 238 -4.81 0.79 6.59
N LEU A 239 -5.83 1.65 6.69
CA LEU A 239 -7.01 1.65 5.81
C LEU A 239 -6.82 2.52 4.57
N GLN A 240 -5.75 3.32 4.50
CA GLN A 240 -5.43 4.20 3.39
C GLN A 240 -5.30 3.44 2.06
N HIS A 241 -4.84 2.20 2.09
CA HIS A 241 -4.71 1.37 0.89
C HIS A 241 -6.06 1.05 0.24
N ILE A 242 -7.14 0.99 1.02
CA ILE A 242 -8.49 0.77 0.49
C ILE A 242 -8.97 2.01 -0.26
N LEU A 243 -8.86 3.20 0.36
CA LEU A 243 -9.23 4.46 -0.27
C LEU A 243 -8.43 4.69 -1.56
N VAL A 244 -7.12 4.48 -1.50
CA VAL A 244 -6.22 4.62 -2.64
C VAL A 244 -6.57 3.63 -3.75
N ALA A 245 -6.90 2.38 -3.42
CA ALA A 245 -7.28 1.39 -4.43
C ALA A 245 -8.57 1.77 -5.17
N ILE A 246 -9.58 2.30 -4.46
CA ILE A 246 -10.84 2.75 -5.07
C ILE A 246 -10.56 3.84 -6.10
N ILE A 247 -9.79 4.86 -5.77
CA ILE A 247 -9.53 5.97 -6.70
C ILE A 247 -8.60 5.55 -7.84
N ARG A 248 -7.55 4.77 -7.55
CA ARG A 248 -6.53 4.46 -8.56
C ARG A 248 -6.98 3.46 -9.61
N PHE A 249 -7.91 2.57 -9.28
CA PHE A 249 -8.21 1.39 -10.09
C PHE A 249 -9.69 1.19 -10.41
N THR A 250 -10.55 2.13 -10.04
CA THR A 250 -11.99 2.07 -10.33
C THR A 250 -12.48 3.38 -10.91
N GLU A 251 -13.70 3.38 -11.44
CA GLU A 251 -14.35 4.55 -12.03
C GLU A 251 -14.48 5.74 -11.06
N ALA A 252 -14.31 5.52 -9.75
CA ALA A 252 -14.26 6.60 -8.76
C ALA A 252 -13.11 7.59 -9.00
N GLY A 253 -12.02 7.16 -9.64
CA GLY A 253 -10.94 8.06 -10.08
C GLY A 253 -11.08 8.59 -11.50
N GLY A 254 -12.22 8.34 -12.16
CA GLY A 254 -12.51 8.75 -13.52
C GLY A 254 -12.41 7.62 -14.54
N THR A 255 -12.93 7.90 -15.74
CA THR A 255 -12.90 7.03 -16.92
C THR A 255 -12.45 7.84 -18.14
N MET A 256 -11.62 7.24 -18.99
CA MET A 256 -11.08 7.90 -20.18
C MET A 256 -10.82 6.88 -21.29
N ASP A 257 -11.15 7.26 -22.53
CA ASP A 257 -10.73 6.48 -23.70
C ASP A 257 -9.28 6.82 -24.04
N VAL A 258 -8.39 5.83 -23.96
CA VAL A 258 -6.96 5.96 -24.26
C VAL A 258 -6.58 4.90 -25.29
N CYS A 259 -5.97 5.32 -26.41
CA CYS A 259 -5.55 4.41 -27.48
C CYS A 259 -6.69 3.49 -27.99
N GLY A 260 -7.94 3.96 -27.99
CA GLY A 260 -9.11 3.19 -28.46
C GLY A 260 -9.72 2.23 -27.43
N HIS A 261 -9.22 2.24 -26.19
CA HIS A 261 -9.76 1.44 -25.09
C HIS A 261 -10.28 2.33 -23.97
N SER A 262 -11.46 2.02 -23.44
CA SER A 262 -12.01 2.68 -22.26
C SER A 262 -11.27 2.17 -21.01
N VAL A 263 -10.63 3.08 -20.27
CA VAL A 263 -9.84 2.76 -19.08
C VAL A 263 -10.40 3.51 -17.87
N SER A 264 -10.53 2.80 -16.74
CA SER A 264 -11.15 3.31 -15.52
C SER A 264 -10.20 3.27 -14.34
N GLY A 265 -10.06 4.39 -13.62
CA GLY A 265 -9.13 4.58 -12.50
C GLY A 265 -8.03 5.59 -12.80
N ALA A 266 -7.72 6.43 -11.81
CA ALA A 266 -6.74 7.50 -11.97
C ALA A 266 -5.35 6.98 -12.41
N LEU A 267 -4.88 5.88 -11.79
CA LEU A 267 -3.56 5.32 -12.07
C LEU A 267 -3.56 4.51 -13.37
N THR A 268 -4.61 3.74 -13.63
CA THR A 268 -4.76 2.95 -14.86
C THR A 268 -4.85 3.85 -16.09
N ILE A 269 -5.56 4.98 -16.01
CA ILE A 269 -5.61 5.99 -17.07
C ILE A 269 -4.22 6.56 -17.33
N PHE A 270 -3.52 7.01 -16.29
CA PHE A 270 -2.15 7.54 -16.42
C PHE A 270 -1.20 6.52 -17.09
N GLN A 271 -1.32 5.24 -16.75
CA GLN A 271 -0.49 4.18 -17.33
C GLN A 271 -0.84 3.85 -18.78
N ALA A 272 -2.13 3.85 -19.10
CA ALA A 272 -2.58 3.69 -20.48
C ALA A 272 -2.03 4.83 -21.34
N GLN A 273 -2.05 6.06 -20.82
CA GLN A 273 -1.45 7.22 -21.48
C GLN A 273 0.06 7.05 -21.68
N LEU A 274 0.76 6.59 -20.64
CA LEU A 274 2.20 6.33 -20.66
C LEU A 274 2.60 5.26 -21.68
N SER A 275 1.74 4.27 -21.91
CA SER A 275 1.99 3.15 -22.85
C SER A 275 1.51 3.45 -24.27
N CYS A 276 0.79 4.55 -24.48
CA CYS A 276 0.13 4.88 -25.74
C CYS A 276 1.03 5.81 -26.58
N PRO A 277 1.59 5.36 -27.72
CA PRO A 277 2.59 6.11 -28.48
C PRO A 277 2.10 7.44 -29.07
N THR A 278 0.79 7.63 -29.15
CA THR A 278 0.14 8.83 -29.70
C THR A 278 -0.24 9.85 -28.62
N THR A 279 0.05 9.56 -27.35
CA THR A 279 -0.29 10.47 -26.25
C THR A 279 0.74 11.57 -26.12
N HIS A 280 0.28 12.82 -26.13
CA HIS A 280 1.10 14.01 -25.92
C HIS A 280 0.68 14.66 -24.60
N GLY A 281 1.43 14.36 -23.53
CA GLY A 281 1.13 14.83 -22.17
C GLY A 281 0.08 13.99 -21.44
N PHE A 282 -0.06 14.23 -20.14
CA PHE A 282 -0.93 13.45 -19.26
C PHE A 282 -2.17 14.23 -18.82
N SER A 283 -3.27 13.52 -18.55
CA SER A 283 -4.50 14.17 -18.11
C SER A 283 -4.40 14.67 -16.67
N GLU A 284 -4.67 15.95 -16.44
CA GLU A 284 -4.82 16.54 -15.10
C GLU A 284 -5.91 15.82 -14.29
N SER A 285 -6.99 15.39 -14.95
CA SER A 285 -8.09 14.69 -14.29
C SER A 285 -7.68 13.34 -13.70
N ALA A 286 -6.65 12.70 -14.27
CA ALA A 286 -6.11 11.44 -13.81
C ALA A 286 -5.00 11.66 -12.78
N THR A 287 -4.09 12.61 -13.00
CA THR A 287 -2.92 12.80 -12.13
C THR A 287 -3.24 13.53 -10.82
N GLN A 288 -4.36 14.26 -10.74
CA GLN A 288 -4.76 15.01 -9.54
C GLN A 288 -4.90 14.17 -8.26
N PHE A 289 -5.05 12.85 -8.36
CA PHE A 289 -5.12 11.91 -7.22
C PHE A 289 -3.86 11.04 -7.05
N LEU A 290 -2.80 11.33 -7.80
CA LEU A 290 -1.59 10.51 -7.87
C LEU A 290 -0.40 11.16 -7.14
N SER A 291 0.82 10.83 -7.55
CA SER A 291 2.07 11.19 -6.88
C SER A 291 2.24 12.71 -6.69
N GLN A 292 1.82 13.53 -7.67
CA GLN A 292 2.02 14.98 -7.62
C GLN A 292 1.49 15.63 -6.34
N GLY A 293 0.34 15.18 -5.83
CA GLY A 293 -0.26 15.77 -4.65
C GLY A 293 0.45 15.44 -3.34
N LYS A 294 1.23 14.34 -3.34
CA LYS A 294 2.06 13.92 -2.21
C LYS A 294 3.38 14.68 -2.15
N MET A 295 3.93 15.06 -3.30
CA MET A 295 5.27 15.65 -3.42
C MET A 295 5.51 16.87 -2.53
N PRO A 296 4.58 17.84 -2.38
CA PRO A 296 4.76 18.96 -1.46
C PRO A 296 5.09 18.53 -0.03
N ALA A 297 4.31 17.57 0.50
CA ALA A 297 4.51 17.06 1.85
C ALA A 297 5.73 16.13 1.95
N PHE A 298 6.03 15.34 0.93
CA PHE A 298 7.05 14.29 1.01
C PHE A 298 8.46 14.84 0.76
N LEU A 299 8.60 15.73 -0.22
CA LEU A 299 9.88 16.33 -0.61
C LEU A 299 10.21 17.59 0.20
N GLY A 300 9.19 18.26 0.74
CA GLY A 300 9.35 19.52 1.48
C GLY A 300 8.85 19.46 2.91
N GLY A 301 7.56 19.16 3.09
CA GLY A 301 6.87 19.27 4.38
C GLY A 301 7.49 18.41 5.49
N LEU A 302 7.55 17.09 5.30
CA LEU A 302 8.10 16.14 6.27
C LEU A 302 9.60 16.36 6.55
N PRO A 303 10.45 16.68 5.55
CA PRO A 303 11.80 17.17 5.81
C PRO A 303 11.84 18.44 6.69
N GLY A 304 10.93 19.40 6.46
CA GLY A 304 10.78 20.61 7.29
C GLY A 304 10.37 20.28 8.73
N ALA A 305 9.42 19.35 8.91
CA ALA A 305 9.02 18.84 10.21
C ALA A 305 10.17 18.10 10.93
N ALA A 306 10.93 17.28 10.22
CA ALA A 306 12.09 16.59 10.77
C ALA A 306 13.15 17.58 11.27
N LEU A 307 13.43 18.64 10.50
CA LEU A 307 14.35 19.70 10.94
C LEU A 307 13.80 20.46 12.16
N ALA A 308 12.50 20.75 12.21
CA ALA A 308 11.87 21.38 13.37
C ALA A 308 11.98 20.51 14.63
N MET A 309 11.74 19.20 14.52
CA MET A 309 11.91 18.24 15.61
C MET A 309 13.36 18.20 16.09
N TYR A 310 14.33 18.15 15.16
CA TYR A 310 15.76 18.17 15.48
C TYR A 310 16.17 19.44 16.25
N HIS A 311 15.73 20.62 15.80
CA HIS A 311 16.05 21.88 16.46
C HIS A 311 15.37 22.04 17.83
N CYS A 312 14.17 21.51 18.01
CA CYS A 312 13.45 21.55 19.28
C CYS A 312 13.92 20.49 20.29
N ALA A 313 14.67 19.49 19.85
CA ALA A 313 15.29 18.51 20.74
C ALA A 313 16.40 19.14 21.60
N ARG A 314 16.58 18.57 22.79
CA ARG A 314 17.61 19.00 23.73
C ARG A 314 19.00 18.80 23.12
N PRO A 315 19.95 19.73 23.29
CA PRO A 315 21.29 19.62 22.71
C PRO A 315 21.96 18.27 22.99
N GLU A 316 21.82 17.76 24.21
CA GLU A 316 22.33 16.45 24.64
C GLU A 316 21.74 15.24 23.90
N ASN A 317 20.49 15.32 23.43
CA ASN A 317 19.81 14.20 22.75
C ASN A 317 19.83 14.32 21.22
N ARG A 318 20.30 15.45 20.66
CA ARG A 318 20.33 15.68 19.21
C ARG A 318 21.13 14.62 18.46
N HIS A 319 22.27 14.17 19.01
CA HIS A 319 23.08 13.14 18.39
C HIS A 319 22.33 11.79 18.29
N LYS A 320 21.51 11.45 19.29
CA LYS A 320 20.72 10.21 19.33
C LYS A 320 19.62 10.20 18.27
N ILE A 321 18.90 11.31 18.10
CA ILE A 321 17.77 11.39 17.17
C ILE A 321 18.16 11.74 15.73
N LYS A 322 19.38 12.26 15.50
CA LYS A 322 19.85 12.68 14.17
C LYS A 322 19.79 11.53 13.16
N GLY A 323 20.28 10.34 13.55
CA GLY A 323 20.26 9.16 12.68
C GLY A 323 18.83 8.73 12.31
N LEU A 324 17.94 8.72 13.30
CA LEU A 324 16.52 8.41 13.11
C LEU A 324 15.84 9.37 12.14
N LEU A 325 16.02 10.68 12.32
CA LEU A 325 15.41 11.70 11.47
C LEU A 325 15.96 11.68 10.05
N ILE A 326 17.28 11.52 9.87
CA ILE A 326 17.89 11.40 8.53
C ILE A 326 17.37 10.14 7.82
N SER A 327 17.36 8.99 8.52
CA SER A 327 16.84 7.75 7.94
C SER A 327 15.37 7.88 7.53
N GLY A 328 14.55 8.52 8.38
CA GLY A 328 13.15 8.79 8.05
C GLY A 328 12.97 9.74 6.86
N VAL A 329 13.77 10.80 6.77
CA VAL A 329 13.76 11.72 5.61
C VAL A 329 14.18 11.01 4.34
N VAL A 330 15.23 10.19 4.37
CA VAL A 330 15.66 9.42 3.20
C VAL A 330 14.58 8.43 2.77
N ALA A 331 13.98 7.69 3.70
CA ALA A 331 12.88 6.77 3.40
C ALA A 331 11.65 7.49 2.80
N CYS A 332 11.33 8.69 3.29
CA CYS A 332 10.24 9.52 2.79
C CYS A 332 10.54 10.07 1.39
N VAL A 333 11.67 10.75 1.22
CA VAL A 333 12.03 11.45 -0.01
C VAL A 333 12.37 10.48 -1.14
N VAL A 334 13.09 9.39 -0.84
CA VAL A 334 13.54 8.42 -1.85
C VAL A 334 12.53 7.29 -2.00
N GLY A 335 12.08 6.72 -0.88
CA GLY A 335 11.19 5.54 -0.88
C GLY A 335 9.70 5.87 -0.89
N GLY A 336 9.30 7.14 -0.73
CA GLY A 336 7.88 7.52 -0.63
C GLY A 336 7.18 6.98 0.62
N THR A 337 7.95 6.47 1.59
CA THR A 337 7.44 5.88 2.83
C THR A 337 7.54 6.92 3.94
N THR A 338 6.40 7.47 4.38
CA THR A 338 6.31 8.60 5.31
C THR A 338 6.19 8.18 6.77
N GLU A 339 5.80 6.93 6.99
CA GLU A 339 5.58 6.29 8.27
C GLU A 339 6.72 6.50 9.29
N PRO A 340 8.02 6.35 8.92
CA PRO A 340 9.12 6.58 9.84
C PRO A 340 9.15 7.98 10.47
N LEU A 341 8.61 9.00 9.79
CA LEU A 341 8.55 10.37 10.29
C LEU A 341 7.20 10.68 10.93
N GLU A 342 6.10 10.29 10.28
CA GLU A 342 4.75 10.56 10.76
C GLU A 342 4.51 9.95 12.15
N PHE A 343 5.05 8.77 12.43
CA PHE A 343 4.87 8.12 13.74
C PHE A 343 5.64 8.76 14.89
N LEU A 344 6.63 9.61 14.60
CA LEU A 344 7.35 10.36 15.63
C LEU A 344 6.47 11.41 16.31
N PHE A 345 5.39 11.84 15.66
CA PHE A 345 4.49 12.86 16.19
C PHE A 345 3.00 12.48 16.17
N LEU A 346 2.57 11.52 15.35
CA LEU A 346 1.18 11.05 15.26
C LEU A 346 0.57 10.77 16.64
N PHE A 347 1.29 9.99 17.47
CA PHE A 347 0.79 9.52 18.76
C PHE A 347 1.00 10.54 19.88
N VAL A 348 2.06 11.35 19.77
CA VAL A 348 2.41 12.36 20.78
C VAL A 348 1.59 13.64 20.59
N ALA A 349 1.21 13.95 19.36
CA ALA A 349 0.46 15.15 18.99
C ALA A 349 -0.58 14.86 17.88
N PRO A 350 -1.72 14.23 18.22
CA PRO A 350 -2.78 13.93 17.25
C PRO A 350 -3.32 15.16 16.51
N PHE A 351 -3.38 16.33 17.17
CA PHE A 351 -3.81 17.57 16.53
C PHE A 351 -2.80 18.07 15.49
N LEU A 352 -1.49 17.92 15.76
CA LEU A 352 -0.44 18.24 14.79
C LEU A 352 -0.50 17.28 13.59
N TYR A 353 -0.90 16.03 13.82
CA TYR A 353 -1.18 15.08 12.75
C TYR A 353 -2.39 15.46 11.90
N LEU A 354 -3.47 15.95 12.50
CA LEU A 354 -4.61 16.48 11.76
C LEU A 354 -4.20 17.65 10.86
N ILE A 355 -3.39 18.58 11.37
CA ILE A 355 -2.83 19.68 10.56
C ILE A 355 -2.00 19.12 9.40
N HIS A 356 -1.13 18.14 9.65
CA HIS A 356 -0.36 17.47 8.61
C HIS A 356 -1.26 16.82 7.55
N ALA A 357 -2.35 16.15 7.93
CA ALA A 357 -3.30 15.55 7.01
C ALA A 357 -4.00 16.59 6.12
N ILE A 358 -4.39 17.73 6.70
CA ILE A 358 -5.00 18.85 5.97
C ILE A 358 -3.98 19.49 5.02
N LEU A 359 -2.76 19.75 5.47
CA LEU A 359 -1.69 20.32 4.63
C LEU A 359 -1.27 19.39 3.50
N THR A 360 -1.31 18.07 3.73
CA THR A 360 -1.08 17.09 2.67
C THR A 360 -2.19 17.18 1.62
N GLY A 361 -3.47 17.18 2.05
CA GLY A 361 -4.60 17.38 1.13
C GLY A 361 -4.54 18.71 0.38
N LEU A 362 -4.15 19.80 1.05
CA LEU A 362 -3.93 21.09 0.38
C LEU A 362 -2.84 20.99 -0.69
N GLY A 363 -1.80 20.19 -0.46
CA GLY A 363 -0.77 19.88 -1.45
C GLY A 363 -1.35 19.26 -2.72
N PHE A 364 -2.29 18.31 -2.58
CA PHE A 364 -3.03 17.74 -3.70
C PHE A 364 -3.79 18.81 -4.50
N THR A 365 -4.53 19.69 -3.83
CA THR A 365 -5.26 20.77 -4.50
C THR A 365 -4.33 21.77 -5.18
N ILE A 366 -3.27 22.23 -4.53
CA ILE A 366 -2.35 23.21 -5.12
C ILE A 366 -1.67 22.63 -6.37
N MET A 367 -1.19 21.39 -6.31
CA MET A 367 -0.54 20.75 -7.45
C MET A 367 -1.52 20.50 -8.60
N SER A 368 -2.78 20.19 -8.29
CA SER A 368 -3.86 20.08 -9.27
C SER A 368 -4.20 21.44 -9.91
N VAL A 369 -4.35 22.51 -9.13
CA VAL A 369 -4.68 23.87 -9.64
C VAL A 369 -3.55 24.45 -10.48
N LEU A 370 -2.29 24.15 -10.16
CA LEU A 370 -1.14 24.51 -10.98
C LEU A 370 -1.07 23.68 -12.29
N GLY A 371 -1.92 22.67 -12.43
CA GLY A 371 -1.99 21.76 -13.57
C GLY A 371 -0.69 20.98 -13.76
N VAL A 372 -0.05 20.60 -12.64
CA VAL A 372 1.06 19.64 -12.67
C VAL A 372 0.47 18.29 -13.04
N THR A 373 1.19 17.52 -13.84
CA THR A 373 0.73 16.22 -14.35
C THR A 373 1.77 15.12 -14.14
N ILE A 374 2.11 14.87 -12.87
CA ILE A 374 3.02 13.79 -12.48
C ILE A 374 2.22 12.66 -11.83
N GLY A 375 2.25 11.49 -12.47
CA GLY A 375 1.54 10.29 -12.03
C GLY A 375 2.41 9.29 -11.24
N ASN A 376 1.98 8.04 -11.18
CA ASN A 376 2.49 6.96 -10.32
C ASN A 376 2.04 7.02 -8.84
N THR A 377 2.64 6.21 -7.96
CA THR A 377 2.04 5.81 -6.68
C THR A 377 2.59 6.52 -5.45
N ASP A 378 3.86 6.90 -5.44
CA ASP A 378 4.61 7.04 -4.19
C ASP A 378 4.92 8.49 -3.84
N GLY A 379 5.02 9.39 -4.83
CA GLY A 379 5.26 10.82 -4.59
C GLY A 379 6.69 11.13 -4.15
N ASN A 380 7.61 10.21 -4.41
CA ASN A 380 9.01 10.31 -4.06
C ASN A 380 9.83 11.03 -5.17
N ILE A 381 11.13 11.21 -4.93
CA ILE A 381 12.03 11.86 -5.88
C ILE A 381 12.21 11.06 -7.17
N ILE A 382 12.04 9.73 -7.12
CA ILE A 382 12.09 8.86 -8.29
C ILE A 382 10.89 9.17 -9.18
N ASP A 383 9.69 9.28 -8.61
CA ASP A 383 8.49 9.65 -9.34
C ASP A 383 8.62 11.04 -9.98
N PHE A 384 9.18 12.00 -9.24
CA PHE A 384 9.44 13.35 -9.73
C PHE A 384 10.36 13.36 -10.97
N VAL A 385 11.43 12.58 -10.94
CA VAL A 385 12.37 12.50 -12.07
C VAL A 385 11.74 11.71 -13.22
N VAL A 386 11.28 10.49 -12.96
CA VAL A 386 10.84 9.54 -13.99
C VAL A 386 9.55 10.01 -14.66
N PHE A 387 8.53 10.39 -13.89
CA PHE A 387 7.22 10.77 -14.44
C PHE A 387 7.03 12.27 -14.61
N GLY A 388 7.96 13.09 -14.10
CA GLY A 388 7.96 14.54 -14.28
C GLY A 388 9.03 14.99 -15.27
N VAL A 389 10.29 15.01 -14.82
CA VAL A 389 11.42 15.59 -15.56
C VAL A 389 11.65 14.92 -16.90
N LEU A 390 11.64 13.58 -16.95
CA LEU A 390 11.90 12.83 -18.18
C LEU A 390 10.79 12.95 -19.24
N HIS A 391 9.63 13.50 -18.89
CA HIS A 391 8.51 13.72 -19.81
C HIS A 391 8.40 15.19 -20.27
N GLY A 392 9.48 15.95 -20.15
CA GLY A 392 9.58 17.32 -20.65
C GLY A 392 8.78 18.34 -19.84
N LEU A 393 8.62 19.55 -20.39
CA LEU A 393 8.01 20.68 -19.68
C LEU A 393 6.48 20.60 -19.57
N GLN A 394 5.84 19.71 -20.34
CA GLN A 394 4.38 19.54 -20.32
C GLN A 394 3.86 19.06 -18.97
N THR A 395 4.68 18.32 -18.20
CA THR A 395 4.33 17.87 -16.85
C THR A 395 4.33 18.99 -15.81
N LYS A 396 4.87 20.17 -16.15
CA LYS A 396 5.11 21.31 -15.26
C LYS A 396 5.89 20.93 -13.99
N TRP A 397 6.79 19.97 -14.10
CA TRP A 397 7.59 19.46 -12.97
C TRP A 397 8.33 20.56 -12.20
N TYR A 398 8.71 21.65 -12.86
CA TYR A 398 9.42 22.78 -12.23
C TYR A 398 8.62 23.48 -11.12
N MET A 399 7.29 23.32 -11.06
CA MET A 399 6.48 23.81 -9.95
C MET A 399 6.66 22.99 -8.66
N VAL A 400 7.01 21.70 -8.78
CA VAL A 400 7.19 20.80 -7.62
C VAL A 400 8.23 21.33 -6.63
N PRO A 401 9.49 21.66 -7.01
CA PRO A 401 10.48 22.17 -6.05
C PRO A 401 10.07 23.51 -5.44
N VAL A 402 9.36 24.37 -6.18
CA VAL A 402 8.85 25.65 -5.66
C VAL A 402 7.83 25.41 -4.55
N VAL A 403 6.82 24.58 -4.82
CA VAL A 403 5.78 24.25 -3.84
C VAL A 403 6.37 23.47 -2.66
N ALA A 404 7.29 22.54 -2.91
CA ALA A 404 7.99 21.80 -1.86
C ALA A 404 8.80 22.74 -0.95
N ALA A 405 9.47 23.76 -1.48
CA ALA A 405 10.17 24.76 -0.67
C ALA A 405 9.21 25.57 0.22
N VAL A 406 8.04 25.96 -0.31
CA VAL A 406 6.99 26.62 0.48
C VAL A 406 6.48 25.68 1.58
N TRP A 407 6.21 24.41 1.26
CA TRP A 407 5.79 23.40 2.23
C TRP A 407 6.85 23.15 3.30
N PHE A 408 8.13 23.13 2.93
CA PHE A 408 9.23 22.98 3.87
C PHE A 408 9.23 24.09 4.92
N VAL A 409 9.13 25.35 4.47
CA VAL A 409 9.09 26.52 5.37
C VAL A 409 7.84 26.48 6.24
N ALA A 410 6.68 26.20 5.64
CA ALA A 410 5.40 26.12 6.36
C ALA A 410 5.41 25.04 7.44
N TYR A 411 5.82 23.81 7.09
CA TYR A 411 5.93 22.71 8.04
C TYR A 411 6.96 23.01 9.14
N TYR A 412 8.13 23.53 8.78
CA TYR A 412 9.14 23.91 9.76
C TYR A 412 8.60 24.92 10.77
N ALA A 413 7.94 25.98 10.30
CA ALA A 413 7.37 27.02 11.15
C ALA A 413 6.24 26.47 12.04
N ILE A 414 5.29 25.73 11.46
CA ILE A 414 4.14 25.15 12.19
C ILE A 414 4.61 24.16 13.24
N PHE A 415 5.50 23.23 12.89
CA PHE A 415 6.02 22.24 13.84
C PHE A 415 6.84 22.93 14.93
N ARG A 416 7.76 23.83 14.58
CA ARG A 416 8.57 24.53 15.59
C ARG A 416 7.70 25.33 16.55
N PHE A 417 6.70 26.05 16.03
CA PHE A 417 5.75 26.79 16.86
C PHE A 417 4.95 25.86 17.76
N ALA A 418 4.33 24.81 17.21
CA ALA A 418 3.50 23.89 17.98
C ALA A 418 4.32 23.16 19.07
N ILE A 419 5.51 22.69 18.73
CA ILE A 419 6.40 21.98 19.65
C ILE A 419 6.81 22.89 20.81
N THR A 420 7.21 24.12 20.54
CA THR A 420 7.65 25.06 21.57
C THR A 420 6.49 25.63 22.40
N ARG A 421 5.38 26.01 21.76
CA ARG A 421 4.23 26.65 22.41
C ARG A 421 3.42 25.72 23.30
N PHE A 422 3.25 24.46 22.87
CA PHE A 422 2.45 23.44 23.58
C PHE A 422 3.32 22.40 24.29
N ASN A 423 4.64 22.58 24.27
CA ASN A 423 5.61 21.69 24.90
C ASN A 423 5.46 20.20 24.47
N ILE A 424 5.19 19.97 23.18
CA ILE A 424 4.99 18.62 22.63
C ILE A 424 6.26 17.78 22.82
N LYS A 425 6.12 16.57 23.37
CA LYS A 425 7.22 15.64 23.69
C LYS A 425 7.72 14.87 22.46
N THR A 426 8.12 15.59 21.42
CA THR A 426 8.75 14.98 20.24
C THR A 426 10.07 14.29 20.64
N PRO A 427 10.55 13.29 19.87
CA PRO A 427 11.78 12.57 20.19
C PRO A 427 12.95 13.50 20.54
N GLY A 428 13.65 13.19 21.64
CA GLY A 428 14.77 13.98 22.15
C GLY A 428 14.40 15.18 23.03
N ARG A 429 13.12 15.38 23.37
CA ARG A 429 12.66 16.43 24.31
C ARG A 429 12.35 15.94 25.73
N ASP A 430 12.20 14.64 25.94
CA ASP A 430 11.97 14.09 27.26
C ASP A 430 13.19 14.19 28.17
N ILE A 431 12.90 14.31 29.48
CA ILE A 431 13.90 14.17 30.54
C ILE A 431 14.02 12.68 30.77
N ASP A 432 14.91 12.02 30.05
CA ASP A 432 15.40 10.74 30.56
C ASP A 432 16.24 11.06 31.79
N ASN A 433 15.72 10.74 32.98
CA ASN A 433 16.50 10.68 34.23
C ASN A 433 17.46 9.47 34.22
N SER A 434 18.05 9.15 33.07
CA SER A 434 19.02 8.06 32.92
C SER A 434 20.36 8.63 32.42
N THR A 435 21.03 9.35 33.31
CA THR A 435 22.49 9.55 33.32
C THR A 435 23.28 8.25 33.51
N THR A 436 22.76 7.11 33.05
CA THR A 436 23.42 5.81 33.18
C THR A 436 23.08 4.90 32.00
N SER A 437 23.63 5.18 30.82
CA SER A 437 23.62 4.20 29.70
C SER A 437 24.78 4.39 28.72
N GLU A 438 25.96 4.79 29.20
CA GLU A 438 27.22 4.68 28.45
C GLU A 438 28.10 3.49 28.89
N LYS A 439 27.60 2.61 29.75
CA LYS A 439 28.31 1.37 30.11
C LYS A 439 27.40 0.15 30.11
N SER A 440 26.98 -0.28 28.93
CA SER A 440 26.89 -1.71 28.63
C SER A 440 26.91 -1.95 27.13
N ALA A 441 27.98 -1.47 26.47
CA ALA A 441 28.42 -2.05 25.22
C ALA A 441 29.39 -3.19 25.57
N LYS A 442 28.87 -4.38 25.86
CA LYS A 442 29.53 -5.69 25.73
C LYS A 442 28.67 -6.81 26.31
N ALA A 443 27.88 -7.47 25.46
CA ALA A 443 27.82 -8.92 25.31
C ALA A 443 26.86 -9.27 24.14
N ALA A 444 27.40 -10.01 23.17
CA ALA A 444 26.84 -10.86 22.10
C ALA A 444 25.30 -10.87 21.85
N SER A 445 24.78 -10.97 20.61
CA SER A 445 25.26 -11.89 19.56
C SER A 445 24.73 -11.54 18.14
N SER A 446 25.29 -12.25 17.17
CA SER A 446 25.10 -12.23 15.72
C SER A 446 23.65 -12.45 15.23
N SER A 447 22.85 -11.39 15.17
CA SER A 447 21.55 -11.42 14.49
C SER A 447 21.62 -10.79 13.09
N LYS A 448 20.86 -11.31 12.13
CA LYS A 448 20.76 -10.73 10.77
C LYS A 448 20.08 -9.35 10.80
N SER A 449 19.25 -9.12 11.81
CA SER A 449 18.48 -7.88 12.00
C SER A 449 19.27 -6.73 12.65
N GLY A 450 20.35 -7.03 13.38
CA GLY A 450 21.08 -6.03 14.18
C GLY A 450 20.35 -5.57 15.46
N TYR A 451 19.29 -6.30 15.85
CA TYR A 451 18.54 -6.14 17.11
C TYR A 451 18.75 -7.37 18.02
N ASP A 452 18.60 -7.17 19.32
CA ASP A 452 18.57 -8.24 20.33
C ASP A 452 17.16 -8.85 20.38
N THR A 453 16.88 -9.76 19.46
CA THR A 453 15.57 -10.43 19.34
C THR A 453 15.20 -11.33 20.51
N PRO A 454 16.13 -12.07 21.16
CA PRO A 454 15.84 -12.75 22.42
C PRO A 454 15.41 -11.79 23.55
N GLY A 455 16.13 -10.67 23.72
CA GLY A 455 15.76 -9.64 24.69
C GLY A 455 14.37 -9.05 24.42
N ILE A 456 14.05 -8.79 23.15
CA ILE A 456 12.73 -8.29 22.73
C ILE A 456 11.64 -9.30 23.07
N LEU A 457 11.87 -10.60 22.84
CA LEU A 457 10.91 -11.65 23.18
C LEU A 457 10.60 -11.71 24.68
N VAL A 458 11.63 -11.59 25.53
CA VAL A 458 11.46 -11.54 26.98
C VAL A 458 10.68 -10.30 27.40
N ALA A 459 11.01 -9.14 26.83
CA ALA A 459 10.30 -7.88 27.10
C ALA A 459 8.84 -7.88 26.63
N LEU A 460 8.45 -8.78 25.73
CA LEU A 460 7.06 -9.00 25.32
C LEU A 460 6.29 -9.96 26.25
N GLY A 461 6.93 -10.48 27.29
CA GLY A 461 6.35 -11.48 28.19
C GLY A 461 6.58 -12.93 27.76
N GLY A 462 7.50 -13.16 26.81
CA GLY A 462 7.85 -14.50 26.31
C GLY A 462 6.95 -15.01 25.18
N ALA A 463 7.32 -16.15 24.59
CA ALA A 463 6.62 -16.76 23.46
C ALA A 463 5.15 -17.09 23.77
N ASP A 464 4.88 -17.54 25.01
CA ASP A 464 3.52 -17.88 25.45
C ASP A 464 2.58 -16.68 25.54
N ASN A 465 3.11 -15.47 25.70
CA ASN A 465 2.28 -14.27 25.74
C ASN A 465 1.87 -13.81 24.34
N ILE A 466 2.56 -14.24 23.28
CA ILE A 466 2.32 -13.77 21.91
C ILE A 466 1.26 -14.67 21.24
N VAL A 467 0.12 -14.08 20.89
CA VAL A 467 -0.99 -14.73 20.19
C VAL A 467 -0.78 -14.67 18.68
N SER A 468 -0.37 -13.51 18.18
CA SER A 468 -0.01 -13.33 16.78
C SER A 468 1.13 -12.33 16.69
N LEU A 469 2.16 -12.70 15.93
CA LEU A 469 3.27 -11.82 15.59
C LEU A 469 3.20 -11.49 14.11
N ASP A 470 3.15 -10.20 13.81
CA ASP A 470 3.23 -9.71 12.46
C ASP A 470 4.02 -8.42 12.37
N ASN A 471 4.24 -7.91 11.17
CA ASN A 471 4.87 -6.62 10.97
C ASN A 471 4.31 -5.86 9.77
N CYS A 472 4.42 -4.54 9.84
CA CYS A 472 4.35 -3.63 8.69
C CYS A 472 5.75 -3.28 8.20
N ILE A 473 5.88 -2.21 7.40
CA ILE A 473 7.16 -1.68 6.91
C ILE A 473 8.09 -1.25 8.06
N THR A 474 7.53 -0.76 9.18
CA THR A 474 8.33 -0.17 10.27
C THR A 474 8.00 -0.66 11.68
N ARG A 475 6.98 -1.51 11.86
CA ARG A 475 6.42 -1.83 13.19
C ARG A 475 6.08 -3.31 13.32
N LEU A 476 6.45 -3.92 14.44
CA LEU A 476 5.86 -5.18 14.87
C LEU A 476 4.43 -4.91 15.29
N ARG A 477 3.53 -5.79 14.91
CA ARG A 477 2.11 -5.81 15.25
C ARG A 477 1.88 -7.10 16.01
N LEU A 478 1.62 -6.96 17.29
CA LEU A 478 1.49 -8.09 18.19
C LEU A 478 0.08 -8.09 18.76
N SER A 479 -0.52 -9.28 18.80
CA SER A 479 -1.60 -9.57 19.72
C SER A 479 -1.00 -10.37 20.87
N VAL A 480 -1.23 -9.93 22.10
CA VAL A 480 -0.70 -10.54 23.33
C VAL A 480 -1.83 -10.97 24.26
N LYS A 481 -1.59 -12.02 25.05
CA LYS A 481 -2.57 -12.54 26.01
C LYS A 481 -2.75 -11.58 27.18
N ASP A 482 -1.66 -11.10 27.75
CA ASP A 482 -1.63 -10.16 28.87
C ASP A 482 -0.67 -9.00 28.59
N MET A 483 -1.22 -7.79 28.49
CA MET A 483 -0.45 -6.57 28.26
C MET A 483 0.43 -6.18 29.45
N LYS A 484 0.13 -6.67 30.66
CA LYS A 484 0.92 -6.35 31.86
C LYS A 484 2.30 -6.99 31.86
N LEU A 485 2.49 -8.03 31.06
CA LEU A 485 3.79 -8.71 30.89
C LEU A 485 4.71 -7.98 29.91
N VAL A 486 4.22 -6.94 29.23
CA VAL A 486 5.00 -6.15 28.28
C VAL A 486 5.78 -5.07 29.02
N ASP A 487 7.10 -5.07 28.84
CA ASP A 487 8.01 -4.07 29.39
C ASP A 487 8.44 -3.04 28.34
N ASP A 488 7.70 -1.93 28.32
CA ASP A 488 7.94 -0.78 27.42
C ASP A 488 9.35 -0.19 27.58
N ALA A 489 9.90 -0.17 28.80
CA ALA A 489 11.19 0.44 29.08
C ALA A 489 12.30 -0.43 28.50
N THR A 490 12.22 -1.74 28.71
CA THR A 490 13.17 -2.69 28.13
C THR A 490 13.08 -2.70 26.60
N LEU A 491 11.88 -2.67 26.01
CA LEU A 491 11.73 -2.57 24.55
C LEU A 491 12.41 -1.33 23.96
N LYS A 492 12.26 -0.16 24.61
CA LYS A 492 12.94 1.08 24.18
C LYS A 492 14.47 0.99 24.35
N ASN A 493 14.94 0.38 25.44
CA ASN A 493 16.38 0.12 25.64
C ASN A 493 16.95 -0.82 24.58
N LEU A 494 16.14 -1.75 24.07
CA LEU A 494 16.47 -2.66 22.96
C LEU A 494 16.25 -2.02 21.58
N ARG A 495 16.35 -0.69 21.48
CA ARG A 495 16.26 0.11 20.25
C ARG A 495 14.86 0.21 19.61
N ALA A 496 13.79 -0.16 20.28
CA ALA A 496 12.46 0.23 19.79
C ALA A 496 12.32 1.76 19.82
N ILE A 497 11.91 2.34 18.69
CA ILE A 497 11.64 3.77 18.52
C ILE A 497 10.43 4.18 19.36
N GLY A 498 9.47 3.27 19.53
CA GLY A 498 8.26 3.50 20.30
C GLY A 498 7.49 2.22 20.56
N VAL A 499 6.69 2.23 21.62
CA VAL A 499 5.79 1.15 21.99
C VAL A 499 4.39 1.75 22.12
N VAL A 500 3.43 1.18 21.41
CA VAL A 500 2.07 1.71 21.29
C VAL A 500 1.08 0.63 21.72
N HIS A 501 0.40 0.89 22.83
CA HIS A 501 -0.69 0.07 23.34
C HIS A 501 -1.98 0.48 22.64
N VAL A 502 -2.43 -0.33 21.66
CA VAL A 502 -3.62 -0.03 20.87
C VAL A 502 -4.89 -0.32 21.67
N ASN A 503 -4.89 -1.44 22.41
CA ASN A 503 -5.92 -1.83 23.38
C ASN A 503 -5.32 -2.87 24.34
N GLU A 504 -6.16 -3.50 25.18
CA GLU A 504 -5.72 -4.48 26.20
C GLU A 504 -5.01 -5.72 25.64
N HIS A 505 -5.12 -5.99 24.34
CA HIS A 505 -4.52 -7.18 23.71
C HIS A 505 -3.63 -6.86 22.50
N ASN A 506 -3.68 -5.64 21.95
CA ASN A 506 -2.96 -5.29 20.72
C ASN A 506 -1.85 -4.28 21.02
N LEU A 507 -0.63 -4.64 20.64
CA LEU A 507 0.59 -3.89 20.84
C LEU A 507 1.25 -3.61 19.49
N GLN A 508 1.81 -2.42 19.32
CA GLN A 508 2.71 -2.13 18.20
C GLN A 508 4.06 -1.65 18.71
N VAL A 509 5.13 -2.30 18.27
CA VAL A 509 6.51 -1.93 18.59
C VAL A 509 7.15 -1.35 17.34
N VAL A 510 7.51 -0.07 17.38
CA VAL A 510 8.12 0.66 16.26
C VAL A 510 9.61 0.36 16.24
N ILE A 511 10.08 -0.28 15.18
CA ILE A 511 11.48 -0.70 15.00
C ILE A 511 12.14 0.14 13.89
N GLY A 512 11.47 0.28 12.73
CA GLY A 512 12.04 0.87 11.51
C GLY A 512 12.14 -0.15 10.35
N PRO A 513 12.85 0.18 9.26
CA PRO A 513 12.84 -0.62 8.03
C PRO A 513 13.29 -2.08 8.17
N GLN A 514 14.04 -2.40 9.23
CA GLN A 514 14.54 -3.75 9.52
C GLN A 514 13.53 -4.66 10.25
N VAL A 515 12.30 -4.19 10.44
CA VAL A 515 11.29 -4.89 11.23
C VAL A 515 10.92 -6.27 10.67
N GLN A 516 11.00 -6.47 9.35
CA GLN A 516 10.75 -7.79 8.76
C GLN A 516 11.78 -8.81 9.27
N SER A 517 13.05 -8.43 9.30
CA SER A 517 14.13 -9.30 9.80
C SER A 517 14.00 -9.58 11.30
N VAL A 518 13.58 -8.58 12.08
CA VAL A 518 13.28 -8.76 13.52
C VAL A 518 12.12 -9.74 13.71
N LYS A 519 11.07 -9.61 12.90
CA LYS A 519 9.89 -10.48 12.94
C LYS A 519 10.23 -11.92 12.57
N ASP A 520 11.02 -12.13 11.52
CA ASP A 520 11.44 -13.47 11.08
C ASP A 520 12.30 -14.18 12.16
N GLU A 521 13.16 -13.44 12.85
CA GLU A 521 13.95 -13.97 13.98
C GLU A 521 13.07 -14.28 15.20
N LEU A 522 12.09 -13.43 15.52
CA LEU A 522 11.12 -13.72 16.60
C LEU A 522 10.24 -14.93 16.27
N ASP A 523 9.74 -15.06 15.04
CA ASP A 523 8.99 -16.24 14.59
C ASP A 523 9.84 -17.52 14.77
N TYR A 524 11.13 -17.45 14.44
CA TYR A 524 12.05 -18.57 14.65
C TYR A 524 12.20 -18.92 16.14
N LEU A 525 12.34 -17.93 17.02
CA LEU A 525 12.44 -18.14 18.47
C LEU A 525 11.15 -18.69 19.07
N ILE A 526 9.99 -18.21 18.62
CA ILE A 526 8.67 -18.68 19.08
C ILE A 526 8.41 -20.13 18.62
N ALA A 527 8.92 -20.53 17.46
CA ALA A 527 8.78 -21.87 16.93
C ALA A 527 9.68 -22.92 17.62
N GLN A 528 10.66 -22.50 18.42
CA GLN A 528 11.47 -23.43 19.21
C GLN A 528 10.73 -23.86 20.48
N PRO A 529 10.70 -25.16 20.84
CA PRO A 529 10.16 -25.59 22.12
C PRO A 529 11.00 -24.98 23.24
N SER A 530 10.37 -24.28 24.17
CA SER A 530 10.99 -23.88 25.44
C SER A 530 11.53 -25.13 26.15
N VAL A 531 12.85 -25.20 26.35
CA VAL A 531 13.50 -26.22 27.18
C VAL A 531 13.11 -26.04 28.63
#